data_AF-A0A5P3AXY3-F1
#
_entry.id   AF-A0A5P3AXY3-F1
#
_cell.length_a   1.000
_cell.length_b   1.000
_cell.length_c   1.000
_cell.angle_alpha   90.00
_cell.angle_beta   90.00
_cell.angle_gamma   90.00
#
_symmetry.space_group_name_H-M   'P 1'
#
loop_
_entity.id
_entity.type
_entity.pdbx_description
1 polymer ?
#
loop_
_entity_poly.entity_id
_entity_poly.type
_entity_poly.pdbx_seq_one_letter_code
_entity_poly.pdbx_strand_id
1 'polypeptide(L)'
;MFFVNAQAKDLQVEIMDENGNVITGFSREDCKEMNDLNSTKQLVTWKSGKKLAALSGKIVKVKFYVTCGDLYAFWISPWDTGESRGYTGGGPGLNPCGIDIK
;
A
#
# COMPACT_ATOMS: atom_id res chain seq x y z
N MET A 1 -3.54 -4.49 -5.44
CA MET A 1 -3.94 -3.60 -4.33
C MET A 1 -2.70 -3.16 -3.58
N PHE A 2 -2.74 -2.01 -2.90
CA PHE A 2 -1.56 -1.45 -2.22
C PHE A 2 -1.85 -1.22 -0.74
N PHE A 3 -1.00 -1.79 0.11
CA PHE A 3 -1.22 -1.84 1.55
C PHE A 3 -0.03 -1.27 2.31
N VAL A 4 -0.31 -0.73 3.50
CA VAL A 4 0.69 -0.18 4.41
C VAL A 4 0.42 -0.63 5.86
N ASN A 5 1.49 -0.74 6.63
CA ASN A 5 1.46 -0.73 8.09
C ASN A 5 2.05 0.61 8.53
N ALA A 6 1.27 1.42 9.25
CA ALA A 6 1.71 2.74 9.66
C ALA A 6 0.95 3.23 10.90
N GLN A 7 1.62 4.08 11.65
CA GLN A 7 1.00 4.92 12.67
C GLN A 7 1.38 6.38 12.38
N ALA A 8 0.43 7.22 12.01
CA ALA A 8 0.71 8.61 11.63
C ALA A 8 -0.49 9.52 11.85
N LYS A 9 -0.22 10.80 12.11
CA LYS A 9 -1.28 11.81 12.12
C LYS A 9 -1.88 11.98 10.72
N ASP A 10 -1.03 12.10 9.69
CA ASP A 10 -1.48 12.15 8.30
C ASP A 10 -0.58 11.26 7.44
N LEU A 11 -1.20 10.45 6.57
CA LEU A 11 -0.52 9.66 5.55
C LEU A 11 -1.20 9.82 4.18
N GLN A 12 -0.40 10.17 3.17
CA GLN A 12 -0.79 10.13 1.76
C GLN A 12 0.30 9.47 0.92
N VAL A 13 -0.10 8.96 -0.25
CA VAL A 13 0.78 8.24 -1.17
C VAL A 13 0.61 8.75 -2.58
N GLU A 14 1.73 8.87 -3.28
CA GLU A 14 1.78 9.19 -4.71
C GLU A 14 2.55 8.11 -5.47
N ILE A 15 2.07 7.79 -6.68
CA ILE A 15 2.74 6.86 -7.59
C ILE A 15 3.27 7.63 -8.79
N MET A 16 4.56 7.46 -9.04
CA MET A 16 5.29 8.06 -10.15
C MET A 16 5.77 6.99 -11.12
N ASP A 17 6.02 7.38 -12.37
CA ASP A 17 6.70 6.56 -13.35
C ASP A 17 8.20 6.41 -13.01
N GLU A 18 8.93 5.67 -13.86
CA GLU A 18 10.37 5.48 -13.72
C GLU A 18 11.18 6.78 -13.76
N ASN A 19 10.67 7.81 -14.46
CA ASN A 19 11.30 9.11 -14.61
C ASN A 19 10.98 10.05 -13.44
N GLY A 20 10.06 9.67 -12.55
CA GLY A 20 9.61 10.50 -11.43
C GLY A 20 8.44 11.43 -11.76
N ASN A 21 7.79 11.26 -12.90
CA ASN A 21 6.56 11.99 -13.21
C ASN A 21 5.37 11.32 -12.52
N VAL A 22 4.51 12.13 -11.90
CA VAL A 22 3.30 11.65 -11.24
C VAL A 22 2.34 11.03 -12.26
N ILE A 23 1.88 9.82 -11.99
CA ILE A 23 0.93 9.13 -12.87
C ILE A 23 -0.48 9.67 -12.60
N THR A 24 -1.18 10.14 -13.64
CA THR A 24 -2.52 10.72 -13.53
C THR A 24 -3.52 9.81 -12.81
N GLY A 25 -4.16 10.33 -11.76
CA GLY A 25 -5.09 9.58 -10.91
C GLY A 25 -4.43 8.82 -9.76
N PHE A 26 -3.10 8.93 -9.62
CA PHE A 26 -2.29 8.43 -8.50
C PHE A 26 -1.47 9.54 -7.81
N SER A 27 -1.84 10.80 -7.99
CA SER A 27 -1.20 11.94 -7.31
C SER A 27 -1.46 11.92 -5.80
N ARG A 28 -0.68 12.71 -5.05
CA ARG A 28 -0.97 12.96 -3.62
C ARG A 28 -2.39 13.49 -3.42
N GLU A 29 -2.83 14.42 -4.26
CA GLU A 29 -4.15 15.06 -4.17
C GLU A 29 -5.29 14.09 -4.51
N ASP A 30 -5.00 13.09 -5.35
CA ASP A 30 -5.92 12.00 -5.66
C ASP A 30 -5.96 10.93 -4.56
N CYS A 31 -4.93 10.82 -3.72
CA CYS A 31 -4.91 9.86 -2.61
C CYS A 31 -5.98 10.24 -1.59
N LYS A 32 -6.78 9.25 -1.15
CA LYS A 32 -7.64 9.45 0.00
C LYS A 32 -6.76 9.56 1.23
N GLU A 33 -6.94 10.65 1.97
CA GLU A 33 -6.16 10.95 3.17
C GLU A 33 -6.45 9.93 4.27
N MET A 34 -5.40 9.51 4.97
CA MET A 34 -5.51 8.62 6.13
C MET A 34 -5.07 9.41 7.36
N ASN A 35 -6.05 9.96 8.07
CA ASN A 35 -5.87 10.82 9.25
C ASN A 35 -5.97 9.99 10.54
N ASP A 36 -5.15 10.35 11.53
CA ASP A 36 -4.99 9.65 12.81
C ASP A 36 -4.89 8.12 12.64
N LEU A 37 -4.08 7.71 11.65
CA LEU A 37 -3.90 6.32 11.27
C LEU A 37 -3.12 5.56 12.34
N ASN A 38 -3.65 4.43 12.79
CA ASN A 38 -2.94 3.40 13.54
C ASN A 38 -3.43 2.03 13.08
N SER A 39 -2.77 1.47 12.06
CA SER A 39 -3.31 0.30 11.38
C SER A 39 -2.24 -0.59 10.76
N THR A 40 -2.56 -1.88 10.69
CA THR A 40 -1.87 -2.85 9.85
C THR A 40 -2.78 -3.26 8.71
N LYS A 41 -2.18 -3.57 7.55
CA LYS A 41 -2.92 -3.90 6.32
C LYS A 41 -3.92 -2.80 5.92
N GLN A 42 -3.54 -1.54 6.11
CA GLN A 42 -4.32 -0.40 5.65
C GLN A 42 -4.29 -0.33 4.12
N LEU A 43 -5.45 -0.39 3.48
CA LEU A 43 -5.56 -0.22 2.04
C LEU A 43 -5.40 1.26 1.66
N VAL A 44 -4.45 1.54 0.76
CA VAL A 44 -4.31 2.84 0.12
C VAL A 44 -5.27 2.92 -1.06
N THR A 45 -6.06 4.00 -1.11
CA THR A 45 -7.05 4.21 -2.17
C THR A 45 -6.93 5.61 -2.75
N TRP A 46 -7.30 5.75 -4.02
CA TRP A 46 -7.39 7.02 -4.71
C TRP A 46 -8.86 7.36 -5.01
N LYS A 47 -9.18 8.66 -5.05
CA LYS A 47 -10.52 9.20 -5.31
C LYS A 47 -11.12 8.66 -6.62
N SER A 48 -10.28 8.46 -7.64
CA SER A 48 -10.65 7.90 -8.94
C SER A 48 -11.09 6.43 -8.90
N GLY A 49 -10.86 5.72 -7.79
CA GLY A 49 -11.09 4.27 -7.70
C GLY A 49 -10.06 3.42 -8.46
N LYS A 50 -9.03 4.04 -9.08
CA LYS A 50 -7.96 3.32 -9.76
C LYS A 50 -7.20 2.41 -8.78
N LYS A 51 -6.75 1.28 -9.30
CA LYS A 51 -5.94 0.28 -8.58
C LYS A 51 -4.58 0.16 -9.26
N LEU A 52 -3.54 -0.16 -8.48
CA LEU A 52 -2.19 -0.39 -9.02
C LEU A 52 -2.12 -1.52 -10.06
N ALA A 53 -3.13 -2.40 -10.14
CA ALA A 53 -3.24 -3.42 -11.18
C ALA A 53 -3.18 -2.82 -12.61
N ALA A 54 -3.63 -1.57 -12.79
CA ALA A 54 -3.55 -0.85 -14.06
C ALA A 54 -2.10 -0.50 -14.48
N LEU A 55 -1.13 -0.66 -13.57
CA LEU A 55 0.29 -0.39 -13.78
C LEU A 55 1.12 -1.69 -13.85
N SER A 56 0.47 -2.85 -14.00
CA SER A 56 1.16 -4.14 -14.09
C SER A 56 2.23 -4.13 -15.20
N GLY A 57 3.41 -4.65 -14.89
CA GLY A 57 4.55 -4.69 -15.80
C GLY A 57 5.29 -3.35 -15.98
N LYS A 58 4.87 -2.28 -15.30
CA LYS A 58 5.55 -0.98 -15.33
C LYS A 58 6.41 -0.79 -14.09
N ILE A 59 7.59 -0.20 -14.26
CA ILE A 59 8.38 0.32 -13.14
C ILE A 59 7.65 1.54 -12.57
N VAL A 60 7.50 1.58 -11.25
CA VAL A 60 6.89 2.68 -10.54
C VAL A 60 7.75 3.08 -9.34
N LYS A 61 7.69 4.36 -8.99
CA LYS A 61 8.24 4.88 -7.75
C LYS A 61 7.09 5.25 -6.83
N VAL A 62 7.17 4.86 -5.56
CA VAL A 62 6.17 5.20 -4.54
C VAL A 62 6.75 6.28 -3.65
N LYS A 63 5.99 7.36 -3.45
CA LYS A 63 6.36 8.45 -2.53
C LYS A 63 5.32 8.54 -1.42
N PHE A 64 5.80 8.49 -0.19
CA PHE A 64 4.97 8.61 1.00
C PHE A 64 5.13 10.02 1.59
N TYR A 65 4.00 10.62 1.96
CA TYR A 65 3.94 11.87 2.70
C TYR A 65 3.43 11.53 4.10
N VAL A 66 4.32 11.58 5.08
CA VAL A 66 4.03 11.18 6.47
C VAL A 66 4.19 12.39 7.37
N THR A 67 3.14 12.71 8.13
CA THR A 67 3.17 13.76 9.17
C THR A 67 3.04 13.11 10.53
N CYS A 68 4.00 13.39 11.43
CA CYS A 68 4.01 12.91 12.82
C CYS A 68 3.70 11.41 12.93
N GLY A 69 4.55 10.57 12.33
CA GLY A 69 4.31 9.14 12.29
C GLY A 69 5.44 8.31 11.73
N ASP A 70 5.22 7.00 11.80
CA ASP A 70 6.11 5.93 11.39
C ASP A 70 5.44 5.05 10.33
N LEU A 71 6.21 4.72 9.29
CA LEU A 71 5.82 3.76 8.25
C LEU A 71 6.65 2.48 8.45
N TYR A 72 5.97 1.38 8.77
CA TYR A 72 6.63 0.13 9.14
C TYR A 72 6.82 -0.83 7.95
N ALA A 73 5.82 -0.91 7.07
CA ALA A 73 5.85 -1.80 5.91
C ALA A 73 4.88 -1.32 4.83
N PHE A 74 5.13 -1.76 3.59
CA PHE A 74 4.20 -1.62 2.48
C PHE A 74 4.34 -2.79 1.53
N TRP A 75 3.26 -3.14 0.82
CA TRP A 75 3.28 -4.22 -0.16
C TRP A 75 2.16 -4.09 -1.20
N ILE A 76 2.31 -4.83 -2.30
CA ILE A 76 1.30 -4.98 -3.33
C ILE A 76 0.70 -6.39 -3.22
N SER A 77 -0.61 -6.48 -3.06
CA SER A 77 -1.33 -7.75 -2.99
C SER A 77 -2.28 -7.92 -4.18
N PRO A 78 -2.44 -9.13 -4.75
CA PRO A 78 -3.51 -9.41 -5.69
C PRO A 78 -4.89 -9.51 -5.03
N TRP A 79 -4.95 -9.65 -3.69
CA TRP A 79 -6.20 -9.85 -2.95
C TRP A 79 -6.64 -8.63 -2.16
N ASP A 80 -7.94 -8.57 -1.90
CA ASP A 80 -8.58 -7.53 -1.10
C ASP A 80 -8.46 -7.70 0.41
N THR A 81 -8.21 -8.94 0.81
CA THR A 81 -7.93 -9.38 2.18
C THR A 81 -6.53 -9.01 2.67
N GLY A 82 -5.63 -8.61 1.75
CA GLY A 82 -4.39 -7.93 2.04
C GLY A 82 -3.20 -8.82 2.39
N GLU A 83 -3.27 -10.11 2.10
CA GLU A 83 -2.13 -11.02 2.25
C GLU A 83 -0.95 -10.53 1.41
N SER A 84 0.22 -10.50 2.05
CA SER A 84 1.44 -9.88 1.58
C SER A 84 2.24 -10.71 0.58
N ARG A 85 1.95 -12.02 0.52
CA ARG A 85 2.78 -13.03 -0.18
C ARG A 85 4.20 -13.16 0.37
N GLY A 86 4.46 -12.57 1.54
CA GLY A 86 5.70 -12.80 2.30
C GLY A 86 5.68 -14.12 3.04
N TYR A 87 6.80 -14.50 3.64
CA TYR A 87 6.90 -15.68 4.48
C TYR A 87 6.39 -15.40 5.89
N THR A 88 5.69 -16.36 6.49
CA THR A 88 5.13 -16.24 7.83
C THR A 88 5.97 -16.97 8.86
N GLY A 89 6.11 -16.38 10.06
CA GLY A 89 6.92 -16.90 11.17
C GLY A 89 6.29 -18.03 11.99
N GLY A 90 5.36 -18.81 11.41
CA GLY A 90 4.63 -19.88 12.09
C GLY A 90 3.61 -19.39 13.14
N GLY A 91 2.55 -20.16 13.35
CA GLY A 91 1.51 -19.83 14.33
C GLY A 91 0.12 -20.35 13.95
N PRO A 92 -0.82 -20.40 14.92
CA PRO A 92 -2.19 -20.82 14.65
C PRO A 92 -2.88 -19.90 13.63
N GLY A 93 -3.63 -20.48 12.69
CA GLY A 93 -4.40 -19.74 11.68
C GLY A 93 -3.57 -19.19 10.50
N LEU A 94 -2.27 -19.48 10.43
CA LEU A 94 -1.44 -19.13 9.28
C LEU A 94 -1.52 -20.19 8.18
N ASN A 95 -1.24 -19.77 6.95
CA ASN A 95 -1.27 -20.68 5.81
C ASN A 95 -0.22 -21.81 5.97
N PRO A 96 -0.58 -23.08 5.76
CA PRO A 96 0.31 -24.22 5.98
C PRO A 96 1.55 -24.24 5.08
N CYS A 97 1.55 -23.52 3.94
CA CYS A 97 2.73 -23.43 3.09
C CYS A 97 3.80 -22.44 3.59
N GLY A 98 3.54 -21.72 4.70
CA GLY A 98 4.47 -20.73 5.26
C GLY A 98 4.56 -19.44 4.45
N ILE A 99 3.64 -19.23 3.50
CA ILE A 99 3.52 -18.01 2.70
C ILE A 99 2.17 -17.37 3.00
N ASP A 100 2.14 -16.06 3.19
CA ASP A 100 0.93 -15.27 3.40
C ASP A 100 0.13 -15.18 2.10
N ILE A 101 -0.72 -16.19 1.85
CA ILE A 101 -1.61 -16.30 0.70
C ILE A 101 -3.03 -16.67 1.17
N LYS A 102 -4.02 -16.28 0.36
CA LYS A 102 -5.43 -16.64 0.54
C LYS A 102 -5.69 -18.13 0.37
#